data_AF-A0AAU8U4J9-F1
#
_entry.id   AF-A0AAU8U4J9-F1
#
_cell.length_a   1.000
_cell.length_b   1.000
_cell.length_c   1.000
_cell.angle_alpha   90.00
_cell.angle_beta   90.00
_cell.angle_gamma   90.00
#
_symmetry.space_group_name_H-M   'P 1'
#
loop_
_entity.id
_entity.type
_entity.pdbx_description
1 polymer ?
#
loop_
_entity_poly.entity_id
_entity_poly.type
_entity_poly.pdbx_seq_one_letter_code
_entity_poly.pdbx_strand_id
1 'polypeptide(L)'
;MTLKQEQQLEQLLKQWREERRLSIENQRDGLIGNLCEEMAEYYRATNDDEKIDALCDMGVFAYNSLDTGVEDLWGKLNDSLLNTRFFPLSTLDEVSQVDYTIKRQAILDANTDIYRLIKACEKETSIMGYDFYKCMLETIKEISSRTGHYDENIHKFVKDKSREAVKKWYKADYDKCKIKG
;
A
#
# COMPACT_ATOMS: atom_id res chain seq x y z
N MET A 1 -2.92 -11.96 -8.54
CA MET A 1 -2.41 -11.01 -9.54
C MET A 1 -1.36 -11.69 -10.39
N THR A 2 -1.06 -11.14 -11.57
CA THR A 2 0.05 -11.52 -12.44
C THR A 2 1.17 -10.48 -12.31
N LEU A 3 2.42 -10.82 -12.69
CA LEU A 3 3.53 -9.85 -12.70
C LEU A 3 3.18 -8.58 -13.48
N LYS A 4 2.53 -8.73 -14.64
CA LYS A 4 2.10 -7.59 -15.47
C LYS A 4 1.14 -6.65 -14.74
N GLN A 5 0.23 -7.20 -13.94
CA GLN A 5 -0.69 -6.41 -13.13
C GLN A 5 0.06 -5.65 -12.03
N GLU A 6 1.03 -6.29 -11.36
CA GLU A 6 1.83 -5.61 -10.33
C GLU A 6 2.70 -4.50 -10.90
N GLN A 7 3.37 -4.74 -12.03
CA GLN A 7 4.16 -3.71 -12.72
C GLN A 7 3.30 -2.51 -13.13
N GLN A 8 2.04 -2.76 -13.51
CA GLN A 8 1.10 -1.68 -13.80
C GLN A 8 0.74 -0.87 -12.55
N LEU A 9 0.44 -1.54 -11.42
CA LEU A 9 0.16 -0.83 -10.16
C LEU A 9 1.38 -0.03 -9.69
N GLU A 10 2.58 -0.61 -9.76
CA GLU A 10 3.85 0.05 -9.44
C GLU A 10 4.04 1.33 -10.29
N GLN A 11 3.81 1.26 -11.60
CA GLN A 11 3.92 2.42 -12.49
C GLN A 11 2.91 3.52 -12.15
N LEU A 12 1.64 3.16 -11.91
CA LEU A 12 0.60 4.12 -11.57
C LEU A 12 0.90 4.84 -10.24
N LEU A 13 1.36 4.10 -9.24
CA LEU A 13 1.71 4.66 -7.93
C LEU A 13 3.01 5.48 -7.97
N LYS A 14 3.98 5.07 -8.79
CA LYS A 14 5.15 5.91 -9.10
C LYS A 14 4.73 7.25 -9.72
N GLN A 15 3.86 7.24 -10.73
CA GLN A 15 3.34 8.48 -11.31
C GLN A 15 2.62 9.34 -10.25
N TRP A 16 1.77 8.72 -9.42
CA TRP A 16 1.06 9.43 -8.35
C TRP A 16 2.01 10.15 -7.37
N ARG A 17 3.13 9.50 -6.98
CA ARG A 17 4.18 10.10 -6.15
C ARG A 17 4.90 11.25 -6.86
N GLU A 18 5.30 11.04 -8.12
CA GLU A 18 6.02 12.03 -8.92
C GLU A 18 5.22 13.33 -9.09
N GLU A 19 3.92 13.23 -9.40
CA GLU A 19 3.01 14.38 -9.50
C GLU A 19 2.93 15.19 -8.19
N ARG A 20 3.14 14.52 -7.05
CA ARG A 20 3.08 15.11 -5.70
C ARG A 20 4.46 15.41 -5.11
N ARG A 21 5.53 15.17 -5.88
CA ARG A 21 6.94 15.36 -5.48
C ARG A 21 7.29 14.58 -4.19
N LEU A 22 6.70 13.40 -4.03
CA LEU A 22 6.97 12.52 -2.89
C LEU A 22 8.16 11.61 -3.22
N SER A 23 9.21 11.64 -2.38
CA SER A 23 10.34 10.72 -2.51
C SER A 23 10.03 9.36 -1.88
N ILE A 24 10.82 8.33 -2.20
CA ILE A 24 10.74 7.02 -1.52
C ILE A 24 11.06 7.16 -0.03
N GLU A 25 12.00 8.05 0.33
CA GLU A 25 12.35 8.38 1.72
C GLU A 25 11.11 8.90 2.48
N ASN A 26 10.40 9.89 1.90
CA ASN A 26 9.15 10.41 2.50
C ASN A 26 8.10 9.31 2.75
N GLN A 27 8.06 8.27 1.90
CA GLN A 27 7.12 7.16 2.04
C GLN A 27 7.55 6.19 3.12
N ARG A 28 8.85 5.88 3.21
CA ARG A 28 9.43 5.01 4.23
C ARG A 28 9.36 5.61 5.62
N ASP A 29 9.65 6.90 5.76
CA ASP A 29 9.62 7.61 7.05
C ASP A 29 8.23 7.53 7.71
N GLY A 30 7.17 7.67 6.93
CA GLY A 30 5.78 7.58 7.40
C GLY A 30 5.19 6.16 7.39
N LEU A 31 5.91 5.15 6.85
CA LEU A 31 5.31 3.87 6.50
C LEU A 31 4.65 3.17 7.69
N ILE A 32 5.37 3.00 8.80
CA ILE A 32 4.85 2.26 9.96
C ILE A 32 3.64 2.97 10.58
N GLY A 33 3.71 4.29 10.74
CA GLY A 33 2.60 5.08 11.27
C GLY A 33 1.34 4.95 10.40
N ASN A 34 1.50 5.08 9.09
CA ASN A 34 0.41 4.92 8.14
C ASN A 34 -0.15 3.49 8.15
N LEU A 35 0.69 2.46 8.14
CA LEU A 35 0.24 1.07 8.21
C LEU A 35 -0.52 0.75 9.51
N CYS A 36 -0.07 1.29 10.65
CA CYS A 36 -0.78 1.12 11.92
C CYS A 36 -2.16 1.79 11.92
N GLU A 37 -2.29 2.95 11.27
CA GLU A 37 -3.57 3.63 11.08
C GLU A 37 -4.51 2.77 10.25
N GLU A 38 -4.08 2.33 9.06
CA GLU A 38 -4.91 1.51 8.16
C GLU A 38 -5.26 0.14 8.78
N MET A 39 -4.33 -0.48 9.50
CA MET A 39 -4.60 -1.72 10.22
C MET A 39 -5.66 -1.51 11.33
N ALA A 40 -5.64 -0.37 12.02
CA ALA A 40 -6.67 -0.03 12.98
C ALA A 40 -8.04 0.21 12.30
N GLU A 41 -8.06 0.81 11.11
CA GLU A 41 -9.28 0.94 10.29
C GLU A 41 -9.82 -0.43 9.89
N TYR A 42 -8.97 -1.33 9.38
CA TYR A 42 -9.33 -2.71 9.02
C TYR A 42 -10.00 -3.48 10.17
N TYR A 43 -9.42 -3.42 11.38
CA TYR A 43 -9.98 -4.14 12.54
C TYR A 43 -11.24 -3.48 13.11
N ARG A 44 -11.47 -2.19 12.86
CA ARG A 44 -12.68 -1.46 13.31
C ARG A 44 -13.80 -1.44 12.27
N ALA A 45 -13.50 -1.85 11.04
CA ALA A 45 -14.43 -1.86 9.93
C ALA A 45 -15.71 -2.64 10.25
N THR A 46 -16.83 -2.08 9.81
CA THR A 46 -18.18 -2.59 10.07
C THR A 46 -18.78 -3.31 8.87
N ASN A 47 -18.14 -3.20 7.70
CA ASN A 47 -18.53 -3.86 6.46
C ASN A 47 -17.27 -4.25 5.65
N ASP A 48 -17.47 -5.06 4.61
CA ASP A 48 -16.37 -5.58 3.80
C ASP A 48 -15.69 -4.48 2.96
N ASP A 49 -16.44 -3.49 2.47
CA ASP A 49 -15.87 -2.41 1.67
C ASP A 49 -14.89 -1.55 2.49
N GLU A 50 -15.19 -1.28 3.76
CA GLU A 50 -14.26 -0.61 4.70
C GLU A 50 -12.99 -1.43 4.94
N LYS A 51 -13.10 -2.76 5.03
CA LYS A 51 -11.93 -3.64 5.14
C LYS A 51 -11.10 -3.64 3.85
N ILE A 52 -11.75 -3.64 2.69
CA ILE A 52 -11.06 -3.57 1.40
C ILE A 52 -10.37 -2.22 1.21
N ASP A 53 -10.99 -1.12 1.63
CA ASP A 53 -10.39 0.23 1.65
C ASP A 53 -9.07 0.21 2.41
N ALA A 54 -9.09 -0.25 3.67
CA ALA A 54 -7.91 -0.34 4.52
C ALA A 54 -6.83 -1.28 3.95
N LEU A 55 -7.20 -2.43 3.38
CA LEU A 55 -6.25 -3.35 2.73
C LEU A 55 -5.58 -2.70 1.51
N CYS A 56 -6.34 -1.94 0.72
CA CYS A 56 -5.81 -1.25 -0.44
C CYS A 56 -4.93 -0.07 -0.05
N ASP A 57 -5.29 0.70 0.97
CA ASP A 57 -4.48 1.80 1.49
C ASP A 57 -3.15 1.28 2.07
N MET A 58 -3.15 0.16 2.79
CA MET A 58 -1.91 -0.55 3.15
C MET A 58 -1.08 -0.93 1.92
N GLY A 59 -1.73 -1.44 0.86
CA GLY A 59 -1.11 -1.73 -0.42
C GLY A 59 -0.46 -0.49 -1.06
N VAL A 60 -1.15 0.66 -1.05
CA VAL A 60 -0.64 1.94 -1.57
C VAL A 60 0.63 2.34 -0.84
N PHE A 61 0.65 2.34 0.50
CA PHE A 61 1.84 2.67 1.28
C PHE A 61 2.99 1.70 1.03
N ALA A 62 2.69 0.41 0.92
CA ALA A 62 3.69 -0.62 0.66
C ALA A 62 4.34 -0.45 -0.73
N TYR A 63 3.55 -0.38 -1.80
CA TYR A 63 4.06 -0.15 -3.16
C TYR A 63 4.87 1.16 -3.26
N ASN A 64 4.39 2.22 -2.61
CA ASN A 64 5.08 3.51 -2.58
C ASN A 64 6.36 3.52 -1.74
N SER A 65 6.66 2.46 -0.99
CA SER A 65 7.87 2.33 -0.19
C SER A 65 8.92 1.38 -0.79
N LEU A 66 8.59 0.74 -1.91
CA LEU A 66 9.52 -0.07 -2.67
C LEU A 66 10.59 0.79 -3.36
N ASP A 67 11.84 0.37 -3.23
CA ASP A 67 13.04 0.95 -3.83
C ASP A 67 13.71 -0.01 -4.82
N THR A 68 12.95 -1.04 -5.22
CA THR A 68 13.34 -2.03 -6.23
C THR A 68 12.10 -2.37 -7.04
N GLY A 69 12.28 -2.79 -8.29
CA GLY A 69 11.17 -3.19 -9.12
C GLY A 69 10.48 -4.45 -8.57
N VAL A 70 9.15 -4.53 -8.70
CA VAL A 70 8.38 -5.74 -8.33
C VAL A 70 8.85 -7.00 -9.07
N GLU A 71 9.37 -6.85 -10.30
CA GLU A 71 9.95 -7.95 -11.08
C GLU A 71 11.14 -8.61 -10.36
N ASP A 72 11.96 -7.82 -9.67
CA ASP A 72 13.10 -8.33 -8.90
C ASP A 72 12.66 -9.13 -7.67
N LEU A 73 11.40 -9.00 -7.25
CA LEU A 73 10.84 -9.59 -6.03
C LEU A 73 9.91 -10.78 -6.32
N TRP A 74 9.21 -10.75 -7.47
CA TRP A 74 8.17 -11.71 -7.87
C TRP A 74 8.57 -13.19 -7.75
N GLY A 75 9.85 -13.52 -8.02
CA GLY A 75 10.37 -14.89 -7.95
C GLY A 75 11.12 -15.25 -6.66
N LYS A 76 11.24 -14.32 -5.71
CA LYS A 76 12.08 -14.50 -4.50
C LYS A 76 11.29 -14.96 -3.26
N LEU A 77 9.97 -14.90 -3.29
CA LEU A 77 9.13 -15.37 -2.19
C LEU A 77 8.86 -16.87 -2.32
N ASN A 78 9.29 -17.65 -1.33
CA ASN A 78 8.85 -19.05 -1.18
C ASN A 78 7.44 -19.08 -0.57
N ASP A 79 6.57 -19.91 -1.16
CA ASP A 79 5.16 -20.12 -0.79
C ASP A 79 4.91 -20.38 0.71
N SER A 80 5.91 -20.94 1.41
CA SER A 80 5.87 -21.23 2.84
C SER A 80 5.65 -19.99 3.73
N LEU A 81 6.10 -18.79 3.33
CA LEU A 81 6.00 -17.57 4.15
C LEU A 81 4.64 -16.87 3.99
N LEU A 82 3.95 -17.10 2.86
CA LEU A 82 2.59 -16.59 2.59
C LEU A 82 1.50 -17.27 3.43
N ASN A 83 1.85 -18.29 4.22
CA ASN A 83 0.96 -19.00 5.13
C ASN A 83 0.86 -18.36 6.53
N THR A 84 1.57 -17.27 6.80
CA THR A 84 1.35 -16.51 8.04
C THR A 84 0.09 -15.66 7.91
N ARG A 85 -0.99 -16.12 8.57
CA ARG A 85 -2.29 -15.41 8.72
C ARG A 85 -2.20 -14.08 9.49
N PHE A 86 -1.00 -13.67 9.87
CA PHE A 86 -0.80 -12.67 10.91
C PHE A 86 0.44 -11.88 10.55
N PHE A 87 0.29 -10.57 10.32
CA PHE A 87 1.40 -9.62 10.32
C PHE A 87 1.98 -9.60 11.73
N PRO A 88 3.18 -10.14 11.98
CA PRO A 88 3.82 -9.91 13.26
C PRO A 88 4.23 -8.44 13.26
N LEU A 89 3.71 -7.62 14.18
CA LEU A 89 4.20 -6.26 14.40
C LEU A 89 5.75 -6.19 14.51
N SER A 90 6.40 -7.29 14.89
CA SER A 90 7.85 -7.43 14.91
C SER A 90 8.53 -7.31 13.54
N THR A 91 7.86 -7.62 12.42
CA THR A 91 8.45 -7.39 11.08
C THR A 91 8.39 -5.92 10.67
N LEU A 92 7.52 -5.11 11.30
CA LEU A 92 7.42 -3.67 11.06
C LEU A 92 8.50 -2.89 11.83
N ASP A 93 8.93 -3.41 12.99
CA ASP A 93 10.02 -2.82 13.79
C ASP A 93 11.36 -2.84 13.03
N GLU A 94 11.68 -3.94 12.34
CA GLU A 94 12.91 -4.08 11.54
C GLU A 94 12.99 -3.08 10.37
N VAL A 95 11.85 -2.76 9.73
CA VAL A 95 11.78 -1.77 8.64
C VAL A 95 12.00 -0.33 9.15
N SER A 96 11.57 -0.04 10.38
CA SER A 96 11.69 1.29 10.99
C SER A 96 13.11 1.63 11.48
N GLN A 97 13.97 0.61 11.65
CA GLN A 97 15.33 0.78 12.18
C GLN A 97 16.43 0.74 11.11
N VAL A 98 16.07 0.71 9.82
CA VAL A 98 17.06 0.77 8.74
C VAL A 98 17.53 2.21 8.57
N ASP A 99 18.58 2.55 9.31
CA ASP A 99 19.43 3.73 9.06
C ASP A 99 19.93 3.69 7.60
N TYR A 100 19.71 4.77 6.83
CA TYR A 100 20.11 4.92 5.42
C TYR A 100 21.63 4.80 5.20
N THR A 101 22.39 4.68 6.29
CA THR A 101 23.84 4.41 6.34
C THR A 101 24.18 2.90 6.23
N ILE A 102 23.21 1.97 6.12
CA ILE A 102 23.42 0.51 6.18
C ILE A 102 23.41 -0.19 4.80
N LYS A 103 24.33 -1.17 4.70
CA LYS A 103 24.63 -2.13 3.61
C LYS A 103 23.43 -2.56 2.73
N ARG A 104 23.67 -2.69 1.41
CA ARG A 104 22.76 -3.21 0.36
C ARG A 104 21.84 -4.38 0.77
N GLN A 105 22.29 -5.26 1.67
CA GLN A 105 21.49 -6.38 2.18
C GLN A 105 20.27 -5.91 2.99
N ALA A 106 20.39 -4.91 3.86
CA ALA A 106 19.27 -4.41 4.67
C ALA A 106 18.16 -3.78 3.82
N ILE A 107 18.54 -3.07 2.74
CA ILE A 107 17.61 -2.53 1.75
C ILE A 107 16.85 -3.66 1.03
N LEU A 108 17.55 -4.75 0.69
CA LEU A 108 16.94 -5.91 0.05
C LEU A 108 15.95 -6.62 1.00
N ASP A 109 16.31 -6.75 2.26
CA ASP A 109 15.47 -7.38 3.29
C ASP A 109 14.18 -6.56 3.50
N ALA A 110 14.30 -5.24 3.68
CA ALA A 110 13.15 -4.34 3.82
C ALA A 110 12.20 -4.37 2.61
N ASN A 111 12.73 -4.35 1.38
CA ASN A 111 11.90 -4.47 0.18
C ASN A 111 11.17 -5.83 0.13
N THR A 112 11.81 -6.90 0.61
CA THR A 112 11.19 -8.22 0.66
C THR A 112 10.03 -8.25 1.66
N ASP A 113 10.17 -7.60 2.82
CA ASP A 113 9.10 -7.51 3.82
C ASP A 113 7.93 -6.64 3.37
N ILE A 114 8.22 -5.49 2.75
CA ILE A 114 7.20 -4.65 2.11
C ILE A 114 6.45 -5.45 1.03
N TYR A 115 7.15 -6.26 0.25
CA TYR A 115 6.52 -7.10 -0.76
C TYR A 115 5.65 -8.20 -0.17
N ARG A 116 6.07 -8.81 0.96
CA ARG A 116 5.23 -9.75 1.71
C ARG A 116 3.92 -9.10 2.18
N LEU A 117 3.95 -7.83 2.58
CA LEU A 117 2.75 -7.07 2.94
C LEU A 117 1.78 -6.91 1.77
N ILE A 118 2.29 -6.55 0.60
CA ILE A 118 1.46 -6.48 -0.61
C ILE A 118 0.78 -7.83 -0.86
N LYS A 119 1.54 -8.93 -0.78
CA LYS A 119 1.01 -10.29 -0.99
C LYS A 119 -0.02 -10.72 0.06
N ALA A 120 0.15 -10.31 1.31
CA ALA A 120 -0.83 -10.58 2.34
C ALA A 120 -2.13 -9.80 2.11
N CYS A 121 -2.05 -8.51 1.77
CA CYS A 121 -3.23 -7.70 1.43
C CYS A 121 -3.97 -8.31 0.22
N GLU A 122 -3.24 -8.75 -0.79
CA GLU A 122 -3.77 -9.47 -1.95
C GLU A 122 -4.53 -10.74 -1.55
N LYS A 123 -3.91 -11.56 -0.67
CA LYS A 123 -4.49 -12.81 -0.19
C LYS A 123 -5.77 -12.57 0.62
N GLU A 124 -5.72 -11.67 1.59
CA GLU A 124 -6.88 -11.36 2.44
C GLU A 124 -8.04 -10.79 1.61
N THR A 125 -7.74 -9.88 0.68
CA THR A 125 -8.74 -9.35 -0.27
C THR A 125 -9.39 -10.49 -1.09
N SER A 126 -8.59 -11.45 -1.54
CA SER A 126 -9.08 -12.60 -2.30
C SER A 126 -9.95 -13.54 -1.45
N ILE A 127 -9.58 -13.77 -0.19
CA ILE A 127 -10.36 -14.56 0.78
C ILE A 127 -11.74 -13.93 1.00
N MET A 128 -11.82 -12.61 0.99
CA MET A 128 -13.07 -11.86 1.11
C MET A 128 -13.91 -11.85 -0.18
N GLY A 129 -13.43 -12.47 -1.27
CA GLY A 129 -14.16 -12.57 -2.54
C GLY A 129 -13.99 -11.36 -3.46
N TYR A 130 -12.92 -10.58 -3.31
CA TYR A 130 -12.62 -9.41 -4.13
C TYR A 130 -11.35 -9.61 -4.97
N ASP A 131 -11.33 -9.02 -6.16
CA ASP A 131 -10.16 -8.96 -7.03
C ASP A 131 -9.27 -7.79 -6.60
N PHE A 132 -8.17 -8.10 -5.90
CA PHE A 132 -7.27 -7.08 -5.34
C PHE A 132 -6.70 -6.12 -6.39
N TYR A 133 -6.40 -6.60 -7.60
CA TYR A 133 -5.91 -5.73 -8.67
C TYR A 133 -6.96 -4.67 -9.04
N LYS A 134 -8.22 -5.06 -9.16
CA LYS A 134 -9.31 -4.11 -9.43
C LYS A 134 -9.54 -3.15 -8.25
N CYS A 135 -9.44 -3.65 -7.02
CA CYS A 135 -9.58 -2.80 -5.82
C CYS A 135 -8.46 -1.75 -5.77
N MET A 136 -7.22 -2.13 -6.06
CA MET A 136 -6.10 -1.20 -6.14
C MET A 136 -6.29 -0.15 -7.24
N LEU A 137 -6.84 -0.49 -8.40
CA LEU A 137 -7.15 0.49 -9.46
C LEU A 137 -8.19 1.54 -9.00
N GLU A 138 -9.25 1.11 -8.31
CA GLU A 138 -10.27 2.00 -7.75
C GLU A 138 -9.68 2.90 -6.64
N THR A 139 -8.81 2.34 -5.80
CA THR A 139 -8.10 3.07 -4.74
C THR A 139 -7.14 4.11 -5.32
N ILE A 140 -6.35 3.73 -6.34
CA ILE A 140 -5.45 4.65 -7.06
C ILE A 140 -6.23 5.82 -7.66
N LYS A 141 -7.41 5.54 -8.25
CA LYS A 141 -8.30 6.57 -8.78
C LYS A 141 -8.82 7.51 -7.68
N GLU A 142 -9.20 6.97 -6.53
CA GLU A 142 -9.60 7.73 -5.34
C GLU A 142 -8.46 8.65 -4.86
N ILE A 143 -7.26 8.12 -4.60
CA ILE A 143 -6.14 8.94 -4.11
C ILE A 143 -5.65 9.94 -5.16
N SER A 144 -5.80 9.64 -6.44
CA SER A 144 -5.41 10.55 -7.53
C SER A 144 -6.38 11.73 -7.68
N SER A 145 -7.64 11.56 -7.29
CA SER A 145 -8.64 12.65 -7.26
C SER A 145 -8.37 13.70 -6.17
N ARG A 146 -7.54 13.36 -5.19
CA ARG A 146 -7.22 14.21 -4.03
C ARG A 146 -6.02 15.11 -4.33
N THR A 147 -6.16 16.38 -3.98
CA THR A 147 -5.06 17.35 -3.86
C THR A 147 -4.57 17.41 -2.41
N GLY A 148 -3.37 17.95 -2.17
CA GLY A 148 -2.79 18.02 -0.84
C GLY A 148 -1.30 18.37 -0.87
N HIS A 149 -0.64 18.21 0.27
CA HIS A 149 0.80 18.43 0.43
C HIS A 149 1.38 17.42 1.41
N TYR A 150 2.69 17.21 1.38
CA TYR A 150 3.39 16.44 2.40
C TYR A 150 3.68 17.34 3.62
N ASP A 151 3.39 16.85 4.82
CA ASP A 151 3.71 17.51 6.08
C ASP A 151 4.89 16.79 6.74
N GLU A 152 6.04 17.46 6.77
CA GLU A 152 7.30 16.97 7.33
C GLU A 152 7.24 16.74 8.85
N ASN A 153 6.32 17.38 9.58
CA ASN A 153 6.25 17.24 11.04
C ASN A 153 5.56 15.94 11.47
N ILE A 154 4.66 15.44 10.63
CA ILE A 154 3.90 14.20 10.87
C ILE A 154 4.24 13.11 9.84
N HIS A 155 5.22 13.38 8.97
CA HIS A 155 5.72 12.49 7.92
C HIS A 155 4.60 11.88 7.05
N LYS A 156 3.60 12.68 6.69
CA LYS A 156 2.37 12.20 6.04
C LYS A 156 1.87 13.16 4.96
N PHE A 157 1.29 12.60 3.90
CA PHE A 157 0.53 13.39 2.91
C PHE A 157 -0.82 13.83 3.49
N VAL A 158 -0.99 15.14 3.62
CA VAL A 158 -2.20 15.79 4.13
C VAL A 158 -3.10 16.20 2.97
N LYS A 159 -4.27 15.55 2.90
CA LYS A 159 -5.32 15.79 1.89
C LYS A 159 -5.94 17.18 2.09
N ASP A 160 -6.17 17.93 1.02
CA ASP A 160 -6.92 19.20 1.04
C ASP A 160 -8.42 18.94 1.25
N LYS A 161 -8.93 19.34 2.42
CA LYS A 161 -10.32 19.16 2.85
C LYS A 161 -11.20 20.40 2.62
N SER A 162 -10.76 21.37 1.82
CA SER A 162 -11.64 22.48 1.41
C SER A 162 -12.90 21.95 0.70
N ARG A 163 -14.01 22.69 0.80
CA ARG A 163 -15.29 22.26 0.21
C ARG A 163 -15.17 22.07 -1.31
N GLU A 164 -14.36 22.88 -1.95
CA GLU A 164 -14.07 22.87 -3.39
C GLU A 164 -13.25 21.64 -3.79
N ALA A 165 -12.26 21.24 -2.96
CA ALA A 165 -11.48 20.03 -3.19
C ALA A 165 -12.33 18.77 -2.94
N VAL A 166 -13.06 18.70 -1.83
CA VAL A 166 -13.88 17.53 -1.46
C VAL A 166 -14.96 17.24 -2.51
N LYS A 167 -15.54 18.27 -3.14
CA LYS A 167 -16.49 18.08 -4.27
C LYS A 167 -15.89 17.33 -5.47
N LYS A 168 -14.57 17.34 -5.62
CA LYS A 168 -13.86 16.66 -6.71
C LYS A 168 -13.37 15.28 -6.31
N TRP A 169 -13.46 14.91 -5.03
CA TRP A 169 -13.01 13.62 -4.57
C TRP A 169 -13.86 12.51 -5.16
N TYR A 170 -13.18 11.49 -5.65
CA TYR A 170 -13.75 10.21 -6.03
C TYR A 170 -13.69 9.27 -4.84
N LYS A 171 -14.75 8.47 -4.63
CA LYS A 171 -14.73 7.32 -3.71
C LYS A 171 -14.66 6.04 -4.53
N ALA A 172 -13.76 5.14 -4.17
CA ALA A 172 -13.57 3.83 -4.76
C ALA A 172 -14.88 3.02 -4.74
N ASP A 173 -15.14 2.33 -5.84
CA ASP A 173 -16.33 1.49 -6.03
C ASP A 173 -15.93 0.01 -5.99
N TYR A 174 -15.82 -0.53 -4.78
CA TYR A 174 -15.37 -1.91 -4.55
C TYR A 174 -16.41 -2.98 -4.92
N ASP A 175 -17.68 -2.60 -5.05
CA ASP A 175 -18.73 -3.50 -5.54
C ASP A 175 -18.40 -4.07 -6.92
N LYS A 176 -17.76 -3.27 -7.79
CA LYS A 176 -17.30 -3.70 -9.12
C LYS A 176 -16.10 -4.64 -9.09
N CYS A 177 -15.42 -4.74 -7.94
CA CYS A 177 -14.21 -5.53 -7.77
C CYS A 177 -14.51 -6.95 -7.28
N LYS A 178 -15.75 -7.25 -6.86
CA LYS A 178 -16.17 -8.59 -6.43
C LYS A 178 -15.90 -9.65 -7.51
N ILE A 179 -15.32 -10.77 -7.10
CA ILE A 179 -15.10 -11.94 -7.96
C ILE A 179 -16.47 -12.56 -8.21
N LYS A 180 -16.93 -12.53 -9.47
CA LYS A 180 -18.16 -13.22 -9.84
C LYS A 180 -17.92 -14.73 -9.74
N GLY A 181 -18.74 -15.41 -8.95
CA GLY A 181 -18.78 -16.87 -8.87
C GLY A 181 -19.23 -17.53 -10.16
#